data_AF-A0A2J6I0E0-F1
#
_entry.id   AF-A0A2J6I0E0-F1
#
_cell.length_a   1.000
_cell.length_b   1.000
_cell.length_c   1.000
_cell.angle_alpha   90.00
_cell.angle_beta   90.00
_cell.angle_gamma   90.00
#
_symmetry.space_group_name_H-M   'P 1'
#
loop_
_entity.id
_entity.type
_entity.pdbx_description
1 polymer ?
#
loop_
_entity_poly.entity_id
_entity_poly.type
_entity_poly.pdbx_seq_one_letter_code
_entity_poly.pdbx_strand_id
1 'polypeptide(L)'
;MNIDSLYRDLLKAWSDENLNRISAKLINLYKQRKYEQLRGIVNRISTHVSIDEARDSKCFSRLIMLYHPDKGNIYRDEIKALYNAGNLEKLLTWRHIELLDEMDLRPVYSMDPDIEFTPEYTWDNRQSSGYRIYDHEDDNHIDFNEYFDVEPNVFNAIKLREYGDLSIELPSYYLEDLDELELAYQGIEMLDGIEFCKNMVILDLSHNGFNDIDLLWDLKLLEEIYLSENSIEEIGTLSNLQHLRIIDLSGNNINDISPLFELGQLTFVNLLGNPVEEEQVNMLKNQGVVVLW
;
A
#
# COMPACT_ATOMS: atom_id res chain seq x y z
N MET A 1 12.19 28.51 -22.54
CA MET A 1 11.50 27.30 -23.03
C MET A 1 10.11 27.71 -23.44
N ASN A 2 9.65 27.34 -24.65
CA ASN A 2 8.26 27.57 -25.04
C ASN A 2 7.39 26.48 -24.38
N ILE A 3 6.21 26.83 -23.88
CA ILE A 3 5.23 25.87 -23.33
C ILE A 3 4.94 24.76 -24.36
N ASP A 4 4.85 25.14 -25.64
CA ASP A 4 4.59 24.20 -26.74
C ASP A 4 5.78 23.27 -27.06
N SER A 5 7.01 23.69 -26.74
CA SER A 5 8.18 22.81 -26.90
C SER A 5 8.24 21.83 -25.74
N LEU A 6 8.10 22.32 -24.50
CA LEU A 6 8.13 21.50 -23.30
C LEU A 6 7.04 20.42 -23.30
N TYR A 7 5.81 20.77 -23.71
CA TYR A 7 4.71 19.83 -23.81
C TYR A 7 4.96 18.71 -24.83
N ARG A 8 5.53 19.04 -26.00
CA ARG A 8 5.88 18.03 -27.03
C ARG A 8 7.01 17.11 -26.56
N ASP A 9 8.00 17.67 -25.87
CA ASP A 9 9.12 16.91 -25.33
C ASP A 9 8.64 15.95 -24.23
N LEU A 10 7.74 16.40 -23.33
CA LEU A 10 7.13 15.55 -22.30
C LEU A 10 6.24 14.45 -22.89
N LEU A 11 5.40 14.73 -23.88
CA LEU A 11 4.59 13.69 -24.53
C LEU A 11 5.45 12.58 -25.16
N LYS A 12 6.62 12.96 -25.69
CA LYS A 12 7.58 12.00 -26.25
C LYS A 12 8.27 11.20 -25.13
N ALA A 13 8.66 11.86 -24.05
CA ALA A 13 9.31 11.24 -22.91
C ALA A 13 8.37 10.27 -22.16
N TRP A 14 7.09 10.60 -22.05
CA TRP A 14 6.04 9.76 -21.43
C TRP A 14 5.31 8.87 -22.45
N SER A 15 5.95 8.56 -23.59
CA SER A 15 5.41 7.61 -24.57
C SER A 15 5.46 6.18 -24.05
N ASP A 16 4.55 5.32 -24.52
CA ASP A 16 4.52 3.91 -24.10
C ASP A 16 5.83 3.19 -24.45
N GLU A 17 6.43 3.54 -25.59
CA GLU A 17 7.74 3.02 -26.01
C GLU A 17 8.83 3.36 -24.99
N ASN A 18 8.84 4.60 -24.47
CA ASN A 18 9.86 5.01 -23.50
C ASN A 18 9.60 4.45 -22.10
N LEU A 19 8.35 4.40 -21.65
CA LEU A 19 8.00 3.80 -20.36
C LEU A 19 8.28 2.30 -20.32
N ASN A 20 8.00 1.59 -21.41
CA ASN A 20 8.39 0.19 -21.59
C ASN A 20 9.92 0.03 -21.52
N ARG A 21 10.67 0.92 -22.17
CA ARG A 21 12.13 0.92 -22.13
C ARG A 21 12.69 1.17 -20.72
N ILE A 22 12.12 2.13 -19.99
CA ILE A 22 12.52 2.46 -18.61
C ILE A 22 12.19 1.29 -17.68
N SER A 23 10.96 0.78 -17.73
CA SER A 23 10.52 -0.36 -16.91
C SER A 23 11.37 -1.60 -17.16
N ALA A 24 11.66 -1.94 -18.42
CA ALA A 24 12.53 -3.06 -18.76
C ALA A 24 13.97 -2.88 -18.23
N LYS A 25 14.51 -1.64 -18.28
CA LYS A 25 15.84 -1.32 -17.72
C LYS A 25 15.84 -1.49 -16.20
N LEU A 26 14.84 -0.95 -15.51
CA LEU A 26 14.70 -1.08 -14.05
C LEU A 26 14.64 -2.56 -13.65
N ILE A 27 13.79 -3.37 -14.30
CA ILE A 27 13.66 -4.81 -14.05
C ILE A 27 15.01 -5.52 -14.23
N ASN A 28 15.77 -5.15 -15.27
CA ASN A 28 17.08 -5.74 -15.53
C ASN A 28 18.12 -5.35 -14.48
N LEU A 29 18.13 -4.09 -14.01
CA LEU A 29 19.01 -3.63 -12.93
C LEU A 29 18.73 -4.39 -11.63
N TYR A 30 17.46 -4.62 -11.31
CA TYR A 30 17.05 -5.41 -10.15
C TYR A 30 17.49 -6.88 -10.28
N LYS A 31 17.22 -7.52 -11.42
CA LYS A 31 17.65 -8.91 -11.69
C LYS A 31 19.17 -9.09 -11.62
N GLN A 32 19.94 -8.08 -12.02
CA GLN A 32 21.41 -8.09 -11.97
C GLN A 32 21.98 -7.68 -10.60
N ARG A 33 21.14 -7.43 -9.59
CA ARG A 33 21.54 -6.96 -8.25
C ARG A 33 22.37 -5.66 -8.28
N LYS A 34 22.12 -4.78 -9.25
CA LYS A 34 22.82 -3.50 -9.42
C LYS A 34 22.14 -2.39 -8.61
N TYR A 35 22.05 -2.59 -7.30
CA TYR A 35 21.30 -1.72 -6.40
C TYR A 35 21.87 -0.29 -6.29
N GLU A 36 23.19 -0.14 -6.41
CA GLU A 36 23.87 1.17 -6.48
C GLU A 36 23.33 2.05 -7.63
N GLN A 37 23.01 1.44 -8.76
CA GLN A 37 22.46 2.16 -9.91
C GLN A 37 21.00 2.54 -9.69
N LEU A 38 20.22 1.69 -9.03
CA LEU A 38 18.84 1.99 -8.64
C LEU A 38 18.81 3.14 -7.63
N ARG A 39 19.66 3.13 -6.60
CA ARG A 39 19.80 4.26 -5.67
C ARG A 39 20.27 5.54 -6.36
N GLY A 40 21.18 5.43 -7.32
CA GLY A 40 21.61 6.56 -8.14
C GLY A 40 20.47 7.20 -8.93
N ILE A 41 19.50 6.40 -9.40
CA ILE A 41 18.27 6.90 -10.03
C ILE A 41 17.40 7.58 -8.99
N VAL A 42 17.12 6.91 -7.87
CA VAL A 42 16.30 7.42 -6.76
C VAL A 42 16.81 8.78 -6.25
N ASN A 43 18.12 8.91 -6.02
CA ASN A 43 18.73 10.16 -5.54
C ASN A 43 18.69 11.31 -6.55
N ARG A 44 18.45 11.04 -7.84
CA ARG A 44 18.29 12.09 -8.86
C ARG A 44 16.84 12.53 -8.99
N ILE A 45 15.91 11.59 -8.84
CA ILE A 45 14.47 11.91 -8.81
C ILE A 45 14.02 12.43 -7.44
N SER A 46 14.81 12.24 -6.36
CA SER A 46 14.51 12.72 -5.00
C SER A 46 14.32 14.23 -4.91
N THR A 47 14.92 14.99 -5.83
CA THR A 47 14.72 16.44 -6.00
C THR A 47 13.29 16.82 -6.45
N HIS A 48 12.53 15.87 -6.98
CA HIS A 48 11.16 16.06 -7.49
C HIS A 48 10.13 15.11 -6.87
N VAL A 49 10.56 13.97 -6.31
CA VAL A 49 9.72 12.93 -5.71
C VAL A 49 10.40 12.41 -4.44
N SER A 50 9.83 12.63 -3.26
CA SER A 50 10.48 12.19 -2.01
C SER A 50 10.49 10.65 -1.89
N ILE A 51 11.65 10.05 -2.08
CA ILE A 51 11.87 8.62 -1.83
C ILE A 51 12.88 8.51 -0.70
N ASP A 52 12.37 8.51 0.53
CA ASP A 52 13.20 8.37 1.73
C ASP A 52 13.13 6.91 2.22
N GLU A 53 13.89 6.02 1.58
CA GLU A 53 13.86 4.59 1.87
C GLU A 53 15.26 3.98 1.91
N ALA A 54 15.61 3.41 3.07
CA ALA A 54 16.92 2.81 3.33
C ALA A 54 17.15 1.45 2.62
N ARG A 55 16.12 0.84 2.01
CA ARG A 55 16.14 -0.54 1.47
C ARG A 55 16.02 -0.57 -0.06
N ASP A 56 16.91 -1.31 -0.71
CA ASP A 56 17.05 -1.36 -2.18
C ASP A 56 15.86 -1.98 -2.91
N SER A 57 15.19 -2.96 -2.28
CA SER A 57 13.98 -3.58 -2.81
C SER A 57 12.81 -2.60 -2.87
N LYS A 58 12.69 -1.74 -1.87
CA LYS A 58 11.65 -0.70 -1.76
C LYS A 58 11.82 0.40 -2.81
N CYS A 59 13.08 0.82 -3.05
CA CYS A 59 13.45 1.73 -4.13
C CYS A 59 13.03 1.21 -5.52
N PHE A 60 13.21 -0.08 -5.79
CA PHE A 60 12.86 -0.68 -7.07
C PHE A 60 11.35 -0.68 -7.31
N SER A 61 10.56 -1.09 -6.32
CA SER A 61 9.09 -1.12 -6.43
C SER A 61 8.52 0.27 -6.69
N ARG A 62 9.00 1.30 -5.98
CA ARG A 62 8.61 2.70 -6.22
C ARG A 62 8.94 3.17 -7.63
N LEU A 63 10.12 2.84 -8.15
CA LEU A 63 10.51 3.19 -9.52
C LEU A 63 9.61 2.50 -10.56
N ILE A 64 9.26 1.23 -10.35
CA ILE A 64 8.35 0.52 -11.26
C ILE A 64 6.94 1.12 -11.22
N MET A 65 6.43 1.46 -10.04
CA MET A 65 5.11 2.09 -9.90
C MET A 65 5.03 3.47 -10.57
N LEU A 66 6.10 4.26 -10.48
CA LEU A 66 6.16 5.59 -11.10
C LEU A 66 6.25 5.52 -12.62
N TYR A 67 7.02 4.58 -13.17
CA TYR A 67 7.30 4.52 -14.62
C TYR A 67 6.61 3.36 -15.35
N HIS A 68 5.55 2.80 -14.78
CA HIS A 68 4.84 1.68 -15.37
C HIS A 68 4.22 2.07 -16.73
N PRO A 69 4.31 1.23 -17.79
CA PRO A 69 3.78 1.54 -19.11
C PRO A 69 2.26 1.77 -19.11
N ASP A 70 1.53 1.04 -18.28
CA ASP A 70 0.07 1.12 -18.21
C ASP A 70 -0.44 2.49 -17.71
N LYS A 71 0.39 3.21 -16.93
CA LYS A 71 0.08 4.58 -16.48
C LYS A 71 0.38 5.63 -17.56
N GLY A 72 0.98 5.24 -18.69
CA GLY A 72 1.40 6.16 -19.75
C GLY A 72 0.27 7.00 -20.36
N ASN A 73 -0.94 6.44 -20.48
CA ASN A 73 -2.11 7.21 -20.94
C ASN A 73 -2.52 8.29 -19.94
N ILE A 74 -2.59 7.93 -18.65
CA ILE A 74 -2.95 8.83 -17.54
C ILE A 74 -1.98 10.01 -17.50
N TYR A 75 -0.68 9.72 -17.49
CA TYR A 75 0.37 10.75 -17.46
C TYR A 75 0.27 11.70 -18.66
N ARG A 76 0.03 11.18 -19.86
CA ARG A 76 -0.14 12.02 -21.06
C ARG A 76 -1.41 12.86 -21.01
N ASP A 77 -2.48 12.36 -20.40
CA ASP A 77 -3.74 13.10 -20.26
C ASP A 77 -3.67 14.18 -19.17
N GLU A 78 -2.95 13.93 -18.07
CA GLU A 78 -2.60 14.94 -17.08
C GLU A 78 -1.69 16.04 -17.66
N ILE A 79 -0.66 15.64 -18.43
CA ILE A 79 0.23 16.59 -19.12
C ILE A 79 -0.56 17.45 -20.13
N LYS A 80 -1.53 16.87 -20.85
CA LYS A 80 -2.48 17.60 -21.71
C LYS A 80 -3.33 18.58 -20.92
N ALA A 81 -3.89 18.15 -19.79
CA ALA A 81 -4.73 19.00 -18.94
C ALA A 81 -3.94 20.20 -18.38
N LEU A 82 -2.71 19.97 -17.90
CA LEU A 82 -1.82 21.01 -17.38
C LEU A 82 -1.37 21.99 -18.48
N TYR A 83 -1.15 21.50 -19.70
CA TYR A 83 -0.85 22.33 -20.87
C TYR A 83 -2.03 23.23 -21.23
N ASN A 84 -3.24 22.67 -21.29
CA ASN A 84 -4.47 23.43 -21.56
C ASN A 84 -4.76 24.49 -20.49
N ALA A 85 -4.38 24.21 -19.23
CA ALA A 85 -4.48 25.16 -18.12
C ALA A 85 -3.36 26.22 -18.09
N GLY A 86 -2.34 26.11 -18.95
CA GLY A 86 -1.20 27.04 -19.00
C GLY A 86 -0.29 27.01 -17.77
N ASN A 87 -0.34 25.94 -16.96
CA ASN A 87 0.38 25.85 -15.70
C ASN A 87 1.82 25.33 -15.92
N LEU A 88 2.75 26.25 -16.20
CA LEU A 88 4.16 25.95 -16.46
C LEU A 88 4.88 25.31 -15.25
N GLU A 89 4.59 25.75 -14.02
CA GLU A 89 5.27 25.25 -12.82
C GLU A 89 4.98 23.77 -12.59
N LYS A 90 3.71 23.37 -12.70
CA LYS A 90 3.34 21.95 -12.63
C LYS A 90 3.85 21.16 -13.82
N LEU A 91 3.91 21.73 -15.02
CA LEU A 91 4.49 21.04 -16.18
C LEU A 91 5.98 20.70 -15.98
N LEU A 92 6.72 21.54 -15.27
CA LEU A 92 8.16 21.35 -15.04
C LEU A 92 8.46 20.19 -14.08
N THR A 93 7.55 19.83 -13.17
CA THR A 93 7.75 18.68 -12.27
C THR A 93 7.76 17.36 -13.04
N TRP A 94 7.05 17.26 -14.17
CA TRP A 94 7.02 16.08 -15.04
C TRP A 94 8.30 15.85 -15.84
N ARG A 95 9.22 16.81 -15.83
CA ARG A 95 10.50 16.72 -16.56
C ARG A 95 11.48 15.72 -15.94
N HIS A 96 11.22 15.27 -14.72
CA HIS A 96 12.07 14.31 -14.03
C HIS A 96 12.26 12.99 -14.83
N ILE A 97 11.35 12.63 -15.73
CA ILE A 97 11.51 11.47 -16.61
C ILE A 97 12.72 11.59 -17.56
N GLU A 98 13.10 12.81 -17.95
CA GLU A 98 14.27 13.04 -18.82
C GLU A 98 15.58 12.65 -18.12
N LEU A 99 15.61 12.70 -16.79
CA LEU A 99 16.76 12.29 -15.97
C LEU A 99 17.00 10.77 -16.02
N LEU A 100 16.02 9.99 -16.47
CA LEU A 100 16.12 8.54 -16.69
C LEU A 100 16.63 8.18 -18.09
N ASP A 101 16.59 9.13 -19.03
CA ASP A 101 17.05 8.92 -20.41
C ASP A 101 18.56 9.15 -20.56
N GLU A 102 19.19 9.91 -19.66
CA GLU A 102 20.65 10.12 -19.58
C GLU A 102 21.42 8.95 -18.92
N MET A 103 20.97 7.71 -19.10
CA MET A 103 21.57 6.52 -18.47
C MET A 103 22.64 5.82 -19.32
N ASP A 104 23.30 6.53 -20.23
CA ASP A 104 24.54 6.07 -20.84
C ASP A 104 25.76 6.62 -20.07
N LEU A 105 26.41 5.70 -19.35
CA LEU A 105 27.82 5.72 -18.94
C LEU A 105 28.23 6.72 -17.84
N ARG A 106 28.36 6.23 -16.61
CA ARG A 106 29.63 6.26 -15.85
C ARG A 106 29.58 5.32 -14.64
N PRO A 107 30.57 4.43 -14.45
CA PRO A 107 30.72 3.68 -13.22
C PRO A 107 31.27 4.62 -12.14
N VAL A 108 30.59 4.71 -11.00
CA VAL A 108 31.18 5.34 -9.81
C VAL A 108 32.03 4.28 -9.12
N TYR A 109 33.33 4.54 -9.01
CA TYR A 109 34.30 3.75 -8.27
C TYR A 109 34.52 4.33 -6.86
N SER A 110 34.99 3.44 -5.97
CA SER A 110 35.43 3.55 -4.55
C SER A 110 34.29 3.70 -3.52
N MET A 111 33.90 2.67 -2.77
CA MET A 111 34.57 1.91 -1.68
C MET A 111 35.01 2.77 -0.48
N ASP A 112 34.35 2.54 0.66
CA ASP A 112 35.03 2.46 1.95
C ASP A 112 35.13 0.95 2.31
N PRO A 113 36.32 0.37 2.58
CA PRO A 113 36.52 -1.08 2.64
C PRO A 113 36.18 -1.72 4.00
N ASP A 114 35.72 -0.96 4.99
CA ASP A 114 35.56 -1.45 6.37
C ASP A 114 34.11 -1.82 6.75
N ILE A 115 33.20 -1.94 5.78
CA ILE A 115 31.88 -2.52 6.05
C ILE A 115 32.02 -4.04 6.00
N GLU A 116 32.13 -4.64 7.18
CA GLU A 116 32.09 -6.08 7.39
C GLU A 116 30.77 -6.64 6.84
N PHE A 117 30.83 -7.24 5.64
CA PHE A 117 29.71 -7.98 5.06
C PHE A 117 29.58 -9.33 5.76
N THR A 118 28.83 -9.35 6.86
CA THR A 118 28.20 -10.58 7.36
C THR A 118 26.76 -10.63 6.85
N PRO A 119 26.32 -11.70 6.17
CA PRO A 119 24.90 -11.95 5.97
C PRO A 119 24.32 -12.40 7.32
N GLU A 120 24.03 -11.44 8.18
CA GLU A 120 23.36 -11.68 9.45
C GLU A 120 21.85 -11.54 9.25
N TYR A 121 21.19 -12.70 9.20
CA TYR A 121 19.78 -12.81 9.58
C TYR A 121 19.67 -12.57 11.09
N THR A 122 19.82 -11.31 11.51
CA THR A 122 19.50 -10.88 12.87
C THR A 122 18.26 -10.01 12.78
N TRP A 123 17.14 -10.58 13.21
CA TRP A 123 15.93 -9.86 13.53
C TRP A 123 16.23 -8.92 14.70
N ASP A 124 16.69 -7.71 14.40
CA ASP A 124 16.82 -6.68 15.42
C ASP A 124 15.43 -6.11 15.70
N ASN A 125 14.84 -6.64 16.78
CA ASN A 125 13.64 -6.15 17.42
C ASN A 125 13.88 -4.75 17.97
N ARG A 126 13.80 -3.73 17.12
CA ARG A 126 13.39 -2.34 17.43
C ARG A 126 13.38 -1.52 16.13
N GLN A 127 12.26 -0.85 15.91
CA GLN A 127 11.91 -0.03 14.75
C GLN A 127 11.35 -0.81 13.54
N SER A 128 10.08 -1.19 13.72
CA SER A 128 9.09 -1.36 12.65
C SER A 128 9.33 -0.33 11.55
N SER A 129 9.81 -0.81 10.41
CA SER A 129 9.95 -0.07 9.15
C SER A 129 9.14 -0.80 8.07
N GLY A 130 7.92 -1.16 8.46
CA GLY A 130 6.82 -1.42 7.53
C GLY A 130 6.39 -0.11 6.86
N TYR A 131 5.70 -0.22 5.74
CA TYR A 131 5.15 0.91 5.01
C TYR A 131 4.00 1.57 5.77
N ARG A 132 4.30 2.35 6.81
CA ARG A 132 3.29 3.27 7.37
C ARG A 132 2.95 4.33 6.33
N ILE A 133 1.79 4.20 5.70
CA ILE A 133 1.15 5.27 4.96
C ILE A 133 0.77 6.33 6.01
N TYR A 134 1.49 7.45 6.02
CA TYR A 134 1.07 8.61 6.79
C TYR A 134 -0.01 9.33 5.99
N ASP A 135 -1.16 9.44 6.63
CA ASP A 135 -2.30 10.24 6.26
C ASP A 135 -1.85 11.66 5.87
N HIS A 136 -1.89 11.97 4.58
CA HIS A 136 -1.91 13.35 4.12
C HIS A 136 -3.37 13.77 4.08
N GLU A 137 -3.73 14.67 4.99
CA GLU A 137 -5.01 15.34 5.25
C GLU A 137 -5.83 15.78 4.01
N ASP A 138 -6.23 14.85 3.15
CA ASP A 138 -7.29 14.99 2.16
C ASP A 138 -8.19 13.76 2.30
N ASP A 139 -9.35 13.94 2.94
CA ASP A 139 -10.46 12.99 3.06
C ASP A 139 -10.92 12.51 1.66
N ASN A 140 -10.20 11.57 1.06
CA ASN A 140 -10.65 10.86 -0.14
C ASN A 140 -11.56 9.70 0.31
N HIS A 141 -12.74 10.07 0.81
CA HIS A 141 -13.85 9.14 0.97
C HIS A 141 -14.35 8.76 -0.44
N ILE A 142 -14.26 7.48 -0.81
CA ILE A 142 -14.94 6.98 -2.00
C ILE A 142 -16.44 6.89 -1.67
N ASP A 143 -17.24 7.81 -2.23
CA ASP A 143 -18.70 7.66 -2.19
C ASP A 143 -19.16 6.72 -3.30
N PHE A 144 -19.33 5.44 -2.97
CA PHE A 144 -19.87 4.44 -3.90
C PHE A 144 -21.27 4.82 -4.42
N ASN A 145 -22.02 5.73 -3.78
CA ASN A 145 -23.31 6.20 -4.28
C ASN A 145 -23.19 7.06 -5.55
N GLU A 146 -22.02 7.65 -5.84
CA GLU A 146 -21.78 8.36 -7.10
C GLU A 146 -21.57 7.40 -8.29
N TYR A 147 -21.24 6.14 -8.02
CA TYR A 147 -20.97 5.09 -9.00
C TYR A 147 -22.07 4.02 -8.97
N PHE A 148 -23.24 4.36 -9.49
CA PHE A 148 -24.51 3.60 -9.47
C PHE A 148 -24.49 2.10 -9.89
N ASP A 149 -23.37 1.55 -10.36
CA ASP A 149 -23.24 0.16 -10.83
C ASP A 149 -21.98 -0.55 -10.29
N VAL A 150 -21.30 -0.01 -9.28
CA VAL A 150 -20.03 -0.55 -8.79
C VAL A 150 -20.24 -1.31 -7.50
N GLU A 151 -19.89 -2.60 -7.51
CA GLU A 151 -19.91 -3.43 -6.32
C GLU A 151 -18.94 -2.85 -5.27
N PRO A 152 -19.40 -2.53 -4.05
CA PRO A 152 -18.60 -1.95 -2.98
C PRO A 152 -17.71 -3.01 -2.33
N ASN A 153 -16.71 -3.48 -3.09
CA ASN A 153 -15.74 -4.46 -2.63
C ASN A 153 -14.33 -3.89 -2.48
N VAL A 154 -13.50 -4.58 -1.70
CA VAL A 154 -12.10 -4.20 -1.46
C VAL A 154 -11.33 -4.04 -2.77
N PHE A 155 -11.52 -4.95 -3.73
CA PHE A 155 -10.83 -4.89 -5.02
C PHE A 155 -11.10 -3.58 -5.78
N ASN A 156 -12.37 -3.16 -5.84
CA ASN A 156 -12.79 -1.92 -6.48
C ASN A 156 -12.36 -0.69 -5.69
N ALA A 157 -12.39 -0.76 -4.35
CA ALA A 157 -11.88 0.31 -3.50
C ALA A 157 -10.37 0.56 -3.75
N ILE A 158 -9.58 -0.51 -3.87
CA ILE A 158 -8.15 -0.41 -4.22
C ILE A 158 -7.98 0.23 -5.60
N LYS A 159 -8.75 -0.21 -6.61
CA LYS A 159 -8.68 0.37 -7.95
C LYS A 159 -9.00 1.86 -7.97
N LEU A 160 -10.09 2.25 -7.31
CA LEU A 160 -10.51 3.65 -7.24
C LEU A 160 -9.50 4.51 -6.48
N ARG A 161 -8.97 4.02 -5.36
CA ARG A 161 -7.96 4.75 -4.57
C ARG A 161 -6.66 4.93 -5.35
N GLU A 162 -6.13 3.86 -5.93
CA GLU A 162 -4.81 3.86 -6.55
C GLU A 162 -4.81 4.45 -7.97
N TYR A 163 -5.93 4.35 -8.68
CA TYR A 163 -5.99 4.69 -10.09
C TYR A 163 -7.15 5.59 -10.50
N GLY A 164 -8.14 5.81 -9.63
CA GLY A 164 -9.34 6.61 -9.95
C GLY A 164 -10.22 6.01 -11.06
N ASP A 165 -9.93 4.79 -11.49
CA ASP A 165 -10.59 4.14 -12.63
C ASP A 165 -10.77 2.63 -12.38
N LEU A 166 -12.01 2.17 -12.50
CA LEU A 166 -12.41 0.79 -12.31
C LEU A 166 -12.17 -0.09 -13.53
N SER A 167 -12.03 0.52 -14.72
CA SER A 167 -11.83 -0.19 -15.98
C SER A 167 -10.43 -0.80 -16.11
N ILE A 168 -9.54 -0.48 -15.16
CA ILE A 168 -8.19 -1.03 -15.11
C ILE A 168 -8.24 -2.51 -14.78
N GLU A 169 -7.60 -3.30 -15.65
CA GLU A 169 -7.25 -4.67 -15.33
C GLU A 169 -6.14 -4.64 -14.27
N LEU A 170 -6.47 -5.01 -13.04
CA LEU A 170 -5.52 -5.18 -11.95
C LEU A 170 -5.25 -6.68 -11.78
N PRO A 171 -4.07 -7.20 -12.19
CA PRO A 171 -3.74 -8.58 -11.94
C PRO A 171 -3.64 -8.85 -10.44
N SER A 172 -4.22 -9.97 -9.97
CA SER A 172 -4.27 -10.32 -8.55
C SER A 172 -2.90 -10.45 -7.88
N TYR A 173 -1.84 -10.76 -8.63
CA TYR A 173 -0.48 -10.84 -8.09
C TYR A 173 0.07 -9.50 -7.58
N TYR A 174 -0.47 -8.36 -8.01
CA TYR A 174 -0.06 -7.05 -7.46
C TYR A 174 -0.49 -6.89 -6.01
N LEU A 175 -1.58 -7.54 -5.60
CA LEU A 175 -2.07 -7.49 -4.23
C LEU A 175 -1.25 -8.39 -3.30
N GLU A 176 -0.56 -9.41 -3.84
CA GLU A 176 0.28 -10.30 -3.04
C GLU A 176 1.45 -9.54 -2.39
N ASP A 177 1.92 -8.43 -2.98
CA ASP A 177 3.06 -7.67 -2.46
C ASP A 177 2.68 -6.63 -1.38
N LEU A 178 1.39 -6.45 -1.09
CA LEU A 178 0.92 -5.50 -0.07
C LEU A 178 1.16 -6.05 1.34
N ASP A 179 1.88 -5.28 2.16
CA ASP A 179 2.13 -5.54 3.59
C ASP A 179 1.27 -4.67 4.52
N GLU A 180 0.85 -3.49 4.06
CA GLU A 180 -0.04 -2.60 4.78
C GLU A 180 -1.14 -2.06 3.85
N LEU A 181 -2.39 -2.06 4.32
CA LEU A 181 -3.54 -1.54 3.57
C LEU A 181 -4.51 -0.82 4.50
N GLU A 182 -4.83 0.42 4.13
CA GLU A 182 -5.76 1.28 4.87
C GLU A 182 -6.91 1.69 3.96
N LEU A 183 -8.10 1.15 4.18
CA LEU A 183 -9.31 1.45 3.42
C LEU A 183 -10.44 1.83 4.38
N ALA A 184 -10.13 2.70 5.33
CA ALA A 184 -11.13 3.25 6.23
C ALA A 184 -12.09 4.19 5.50
N TYR A 185 -13.36 4.20 5.90
CA TYR A 185 -14.39 5.09 5.37
C TYR A 185 -14.58 5.04 3.85
N GLN A 186 -14.47 3.84 3.27
CA GLN A 186 -14.63 3.64 1.84
C GLN A 186 -16.01 3.15 1.45
N GLY A 187 -16.91 2.85 2.41
CA GLY A 187 -18.24 2.32 2.10
C GLY A 187 -18.20 0.89 1.55
N ILE A 188 -17.19 0.11 1.93
CA ILE A 188 -17.03 -1.29 1.52
C ILE A 188 -18.09 -2.15 2.22
N GLU A 189 -18.81 -2.98 1.45
CA GLU A 189 -19.78 -3.94 1.98
C GLU A 189 -19.33 -5.39 1.78
N MET A 190 -18.36 -5.65 0.88
CA MET A 190 -17.86 -6.99 0.57
C MET A 190 -16.34 -7.03 0.55
N LEU A 191 -15.74 -8.12 1.04
CA LEU A 191 -14.28 -8.23 1.12
C LEU A 191 -13.61 -8.87 -0.11
N ASP A 192 -14.33 -9.07 -1.22
CA ASP A 192 -13.78 -9.67 -2.43
C ASP A 192 -12.49 -8.98 -2.89
N GLY A 193 -11.47 -9.78 -3.17
CA GLY A 193 -10.14 -9.36 -3.56
C GLY A 193 -9.13 -9.31 -2.39
N ILE A 194 -9.58 -9.33 -1.14
CA ILE A 194 -8.68 -9.37 0.02
C ILE A 194 -7.90 -10.69 0.08
N GLU A 195 -8.45 -11.79 -0.46
CA GLU A 195 -7.83 -13.12 -0.45
C GLU A 195 -6.50 -13.18 -1.21
N PHE A 196 -6.23 -12.19 -2.09
CA PHE A 196 -4.98 -12.07 -2.81
C PHE A 196 -3.87 -11.39 -1.98
N CYS A 197 -4.21 -10.73 -0.87
CA CYS A 197 -3.29 -9.96 -0.03
C CYS A 197 -2.45 -10.84 0.92
N LYS A 198 -1.83 -11.91 0.44
CA LYS A 198 -1.24 -12.98 1.28
C LYS A 198 -0.09 -12.52 2.19
N ASN A 199 0.58 -11.41 1.86
CA ASN A 199 1.68 -10.86 2.65
C ASN A 199 1.26 -9.70 3.58
N MET A 200 -0.05 -9.48 3.74
CA MET A 200 -0.59 -8.42 4.59
C MET A 200 -0.19 -8.63 6.05
N VAL A 201 0.29 -7.55 6.68
CA VAL A 201 0.70 -7.46 8.08
C VAL A 201 -0.21 -6.50 8.85
N ILE A 202 -0.58 -5.38 8.25
CA ILE A 202 -1.46 -4.36 8.84
C ILE A 202 -2.64 -4.10 7.92
N LEU A 203 -3.86 -4.26 8.44
CA LEU A 203 -5.08 -4.04 7.67
C LEU A 203 -6.04 -3.13 8.45
N ASP A 204 -6.39 -1.98 7.88
CA ASP A 204 -7.43 -1.11 8.38
C ASP A 204 -8.61 -1.08 7.39
N LEU A 205 -9.76 -1.55 7.86
CA LEU A 205 -11.05 -1.53 7.17
C LEU A 205 -12.12 -0.89 8.06
N SER A 206 -11.73 0.03 8.93
CA SER A 206 -12.63 0.71 9.86
C SER A 206 -13.66 1.60 9.14
N HIS A 207 -14.81 1.83 9.77
CA HIS A 207 -15.86 2.70 9.25
C HIS A 207 -16.37 2.30 7.85
N ASN A 208 -16.63 1.01 7.67
CA ASN A 208 -17.24 0.45 6.47
C ASN A 208 -18.59 -0.20 6.83
N GLY A 209 -19.19 -0.95 5.89
CA GLY A 209 -20.54 -1.50 6.03
C GLY A 209 -20.64 -3.03 6.05
N PHE A 210 -19.51 -3.74 6.03
CA PHE A 210 -19.52 -5.21 5.94
C PHE A 210 -19.79 -5.88 7.29
N ASN A 211 -20.23 -7.14 7.22
CA ASN A 211 -20.49 -8.00 8.38
C ASN A 211 -19.76 -9.36 8.31
N ASP A 212 -19.41 -9.80 7.10
CA ASP A 212 -18.72 -11.05 6.83
C ASP A 212 -17.22 -10.79 6.67
N ILE A 213 -16.42 -11.53 7.45
CA ILE A 213 -14.96 -11.46 7.44
C ILE A 213 -14.31 -12.79 7.05
N ASP A 214 -15.05 -13.77 6.51
CA ASP A 214 -14.54 -15.11 6.21
C ASP A 214 -13.39 -15.11 5.19
N LEU A 215 -13.37 -14.14 4.28
CA LEU A 215 -12.28 -13.99 3.29
C LEU A 215 -10.92 -13.63 3.92
N LEU A 216 -10.88 -13.24 5.19
CA LEU A 216 -9.63 -12.99 5.92
C LEU A 216 -8.90 -14.28 6.33
N TRP A 217 -9.54 -15.45 6.25
CA TRP A 217 -9.06 -16.74 6.80
C TRP A 217 -7.60 -17.08 6.43
N ASP A 218 -7.16 -16.75 5.21
CA ASP A 218 -5.84 -17.12 4.70
C ASP A 218 -4.75 -16.04 4.89
N LEU A 219 -5.07 -14.91 5.51
CA LEU A 219 -4.13 -13.79 5.75
C LEU A 219 -3.24 -14.03 6.98
N LYS A 220 -2.52 -15.16 6.97
CA LYS A 220 -1.80 -15.72 8.13
C LYS A 220 -0.67 -14.83 8.67
N LEU A 221 -0.25 -13.82 7.93
CA LEU A 221 0.81 -12.89 8.33
C LEU A 221 0.29 -11.62 9.03
N LEU A 222 -1.03 -11.46 9.17
CA LEU A 222 -1.62 -10.32 9.85
C LEU A 222 -1.18 -10.24 11.32
N GLU A 223 -0.63 -9.09 11.69
CA GLU A 223 -0.25 -8.74 13.06
C GLU A 223 -1.19 -7.69 13.66
N GLU A 224 -1.67 -6.75 12.86
CA GLU A 224 -2.55 -5.67 13.28
C GLU A 224 -3.78 -5.59 12.38
N ILE A 225 -4.97 -5.55 12.98
CA ILE A 225 -6.23 -5.43 12.24
C ILE A 225 -7.17 -4.43 12.92
N TYR A 226 -7.70 -3.50 12.14
CA TYR A 226 -8.63 -2.46 12.57
C TYR A 226 -9.93 -2.61 11.77
N LEU A 227 -11.00 -3.00 12.46
CA LEU A 227 -12.34 -3.28 11.90
C LEU A 227 -13.42 -2.48 12.64
N SER A 228 -13.06 -1.34 13.27
CA SER A 228 -14.01 -0.60 14.10
C SER A 228 -15.14 0.00 13.27
N GLU A 229 -16.31 0.17 13.89
CA GLU A 229 -17.48 0.84 13.28
C GLU A 229 -17.90 0.16 11.96
N ASN A 230 -18.10 -1.17 12.02
CA ASN A 230 -18.66 -2.00 10.97
C ASN A 230 -19.95 -2.69 11.50
N SER A 231 -20.47 -3.70 10.80
CA SER A 231 -21.65 -4.48 11.23
C SER A 231 -21.33 -5.95 11.54
N ILE A 232 -20.12 -6.21 12.07
CA ILE A 232 -19.63 -7.57 12.33
C ILE A 232 -20.34 -8.18 13.54
N GLU A 233 -20.76 -9.44 13.40
CA GLU A 233 -21.40 -10.23 14.48
C GLU A 233 -20.55 -11.47 14.84
N GLU A 234 -20.01 -12.13 13.84
CA GLU A 234 -19.27 -13.39 13.95
C GLU A 234 -17.79 -13.14 13.65
N ILE A 235 -16.91 -13.58 14.55
CA ILE A 235 -15.45 -13.42 14.40
C ILE A 235 -14.69 -14.75 14.41
N GLY A 236 -15.37 -15.84 14.08
CA GLY A 236 -14.79 -17.19 14.05
C GLY A 236 -13.55 -17.30 13.16
N THR A 237 -13.48 -16.52 12.08
CA THR A 237 -12.36 -16.46 11.14
C THR A 237 -11.04 -16.04 11.81
N LEU A 238 -11.11 -15.15 12.81
CA LEU A 238 -9.93 -14.56 13.45
C LEU A 238 -9.08 -15.59 14.18
N SER A 239 -9.64 -16.70 14.64
CA SER A 239 -8.89 -17.76 15.34
C SER A 239 -7.74 -18.36 14.51
N ASN A 240 -7.78 -18.25 13.18
CA ASN A 240 -6.72 -18.76 12.30
C ASN A 240 -5.54 -17.81 12.15
N LEU A 241 -5.71 -16.55 12.53
CA LEU A 241 -4.73 -15.49 12.34
C LEU A 241 -3.79 -15.43 13.55
N GLN A 242 -3.02 -16.50 13.72
CA GLN A 242 -2.19 -16.79 14.90
C GLN A 242 -1.09 -15.76 15.19
N HIS A 243 -0.83 -14.85 14.24
CA HIS A 243 0.12 -13.76 14.37
C HIS A 243 -0.50 -12.44 14.85
N LEU A 244 -1.83 -12.37 15.03
CA LEU A 244 -2.52 -11.17 15.49
C LEU A 244 -2.05 -10.76 16.90
N ARG A 245 -1.73 -9.48 17.03
CA ARG A 245 -1.24 -8.84 18.25
C ARG A 245 -2.12 -7.68 18.68
N ILE A 246 -2.68 -6.95 17.72
CA ILE A 246 -3.53 -5.77 17.93
C ILE A 246 -4.79 -5.95 17.10
N ILE A 247 -5.94 -5.83 17.78
CA ILE A 247 -7.25 -5.96 17.16
C ILE A 247 -8.12 -4.79 17.63
N ASP A 248 -8.66 -4.01 16.70
CA ASP A 248 -9.77 -3.09 16.99
C ASP A 248 -11.07 -3.61 16.37
N LEU A 249 -12.03 -3.94 17.23
CA LEU A 249 -13.37 -4.41 16.86
C LEU A 249 -14.45 -3.47 17.44
N SER A 250 -14.09 -2.27 17.90
CA SER A 250 -15.04 -1.36 18.54
C SER A 250 -16.19 -0.95 17.61
N GLY A 251 -17.36 -0.65 18.17
CA GLY A 251 -18.52 -0.22 17.36
C GLY A 251 -19.07 -1.30 16.42
N ASN A 252 -18.99 -2.58 16.78
CA ASN A 252 -19.61 -3.69 16.06
C ASN A 252 -20.75 -4.33 16.90
N ASN A 253 -21.29 -5.48 16.46
CA ASN A 253 -22.38 -6.20 17.13
C ASN A 253 -21.94 -7.59 17.64
N ILE A 254 -20.69 -7.70 18.10
CA ILE A 254 -20.08 -8.97 18.51
C ILE A 254 -20.50 -9.35 19.94
N ASN A 255 -20.96 -10.58 20.14
CA ASN A 255 -21.33 -11.10 21.46
C ASN A 255 -20.45 -12.28 21.93
N ASP A 256 -19.87 -13.05 21.01
CA ASP A 256 -18.99 -14.17 21.29
C ASP A 256 -17.57 -13.83 20.82
N ILE A 257 -16.65 -13.70 21.79
CA ILE A 257 -15.23 -13.43 21.57
C ILE A 257 -14.35 -14.65 21.86
N SER A 258 -14.95 -15.84 22.00
CA SER A 258 -14.20 -17.08 22.20
C SER A 258 -13.14 -17.37 21.13
N PRO A 259 -13.29 -16.97 19.84
CA PRO A 259 -12.21 -17.12 18.86
C PRO A 259 -10.91 -16.40 19.23
N LEU A 260 -10.99 -15.31 20.01
CA LEU A 260 -9.82 -14.54 20.42
C LEU A 260 -8.99 -15.26 21.49
N PHE A 261 -9.56 -16.22 22.21
CA PHE A 261 -8.85 -16.98 23.26
C PHE A 261 -7.78 -17.91 22.70
N GLU A 262 -7.84 -18.22 21.40
CA GLU A 262 -6.89 -19.06 20.68
C GLU A 262 -5.68 -18.28 20.16
N LEU A 263 -5.71 -16.95 20.24
CA LEU A 263 -4.66 -16.07 19.72
C LEU A 263 -3.53 -15.88 20.72
N GLY A 264 -2.54 -16.78 20.68
CA GLY A 264 -1.45 -16.80 21.65
C GLY A 264 -0.49 -15.59 21.61
N GLN A 265 -0.55 -14.76 20.56
CA GLN A 265 0.28 -13.55 20.41
C GLN A 265 -0.50 -12.25 20.68
N LEU A 266 -1.79 -12.36 21.00
CA LEU A 266 -2.67 -11.22 21.19
C LEU A 266 -2.23 -10.39 22.40
N THR A 267 -2.08 -9.08 22.22
CA THR A 267 -1.61 -8.16 23.28
C THR A 267 -2.62 -7.07 23.59
N PHE A 268 -3.41 -6.67 22.60
CA PHE A 268 -4.40 -5.60 22.74
C PHE A 268 -5.65 -5.92 21.94
N VAL A 269 -6.82 -5.69 22.57
CA VAL A 269 -8.12 -5.73 21.90
C VAL A 269 -8.96 -4.53 22.34
N ASN A 270 -9.57 -3.85 21.37
CA ASN A 270 -10.63 -2.88 21.61
C ASN A 270 -11.99 -3.49 21.26
N LEU A 271 -12.87 -3.61 22.24
CA LEU A 271 -14.23 -4.17 22.16
C LEU A 271 -15.31 -3.14 22.50
N LEU A 272 -14.95 -1.86 22.69
CA LEU A 272 -15.90 -0.81 23.06
C LEU A 272 -17.12 -0.80 22.14
N GLY A 273 -18.33 -0.69 22.69
CA GLY A 273 -19.55 -0.63 21.89
C GLY A 273 -20.05 -1.97 21.35
N ASN A 274 -19.49 -3.11 21.77
CA ASN A 274 -20.02 -4.44 21.45
C ASN A 274 -20.82 -5.05 22.62
N PRO A 275 -21.84 -5.87 22.36
CA PRO A 275 -22.62 -6.59 23.38
C PRO A 275 -21.89 -7.81 23.97
N VAL A 276 -20.59 -7.69 24.28
CA VAL A 276 -19.78 -8.77 24.87
C VAL A 276 -20.02 -8.88 26.38
N GLU A 277 -20.13 -10.10 26.90
CA GLU A 277 -20.31 -10.35 28.33
C GLU A 277 -18.99 -10.20 29.12
N GLU A 278 -19.09 -9.69 30.36
CA GLU A 278 -17.94 -9.43 31.25
C GLU A 278 -17.07 -10.67 31.50
N GLU A 279 -17.68 -11.87 31.55
CA GLU A 279 -16.95 -13.13 31.76
C GLU A 279 -15.90 -13.37 30.67
N GLN A 280 -16.27 -13.16 29.40
CA GLN A 280 -15.38 -13.36 28.27
C GLN A 280 -14.23 -12.34 28.26
N VAL A 281 -14.53 -11.09 28.62
CA VAL A 281 -13.53 -10.02 28.77
C VAL A 281 -12.51 -10.36 29.86
N ASN A 282 -12.98 -10.90 30.99
CA ASN A 282 -12.11 -11.33 32.07
C ASN A 282 -11.21 -12.51 31.67
N MET A 283 -11.67 -13.41 30.78
CA MET A 283 -10.82 -14.48 30.23
C MET A 283 -9.62 -13.92 29.44
N LEU A 284 -9.84 -12.96 28.55
CA LEU A 284 -8.75 -12.29 27.82
C LEU A 284 -7.80 -11.54 28.75
N LYS A 285 -8.34 -10.78 29.72
CA LYS A 285 -7.51 -10.07 30.71
C LYS A 285 -6.64 -11.04 31.52
N ASN A 286 -7.16 -12.21 31.87
CA ASN A 286 -6.40 -13.26 32.57
C ASN A 286 -5.27 -13.88 31.71
N GLN A 287 -5.38 -13.83 30.39
CA GLN A 287 -4.31 -14.21 29.45
C GLN A 287 -3.24 -13.11 29.31
N GLY A 288 -3.40 -11.96 29.97
CA GLY A 288 -2.47 -10.83 29.89
C GLY A 288 -2.74 -9.88 28.74
N VAL A 289 -3.87 -10.02 28.05
CA VAL A 289 -4.30 -9.13 26.97
C VAL A 289 -4.84 -7.82 27.57
N VAL A 290 -4.43 -6.69 27.01
CA VAL A 290 -5.01 -5.38 27.34
C VAL A 290 -6.34 -5.25 26.61
N VAL A 291 -7.44 -5.19 27.35
CA VAL A 291 -8.79 -5.10 26.77
C VAL A 291 -9.44 -3.77 27.13
N LEU A 292 -9.86 -3.03 26.10
CA LEU A 292 -10.81 -1.92 26.22
C LEU A 292 -12.22 -2.46 25.96
N TRP A 293 -13.14 -2.29 26.90
CA TRP A 293 -14.52 -2.79 26.85
C TRP A 293 -15.42 -1.87 27.67
#